data_AF-A0A5C7P2F4-F1
#
_entry.id   AF-A0A5C7P2F4-F1
#
_cell.length_a   1.000
_cell.length_b   1.000
_cell.length_c   1.000
_cell.angle_alpha   90.00
_cell.angle_beta   90.00
_cell.angle_gamma   90.00
#
_symmetry.space_group_name_H-M   'P 1'
#
loop_
_entity.id
_entity.type
_entity.pdbx_description
1 polymer ?
#
loop_
_entity_poly.entity_id
_entity_poly.type
_entity_poly.pdbx_seq_one_letter_code
_entity_poly.pdbx_strand_id
1 'polypeptide(L)'
;MFERMHEIEPTERGMLEAFASFDQLVGNVSAARSLRPLGVGSDVDVAQQIWSALHGAVSLELLGISFAEDPDAAFEAMLDALLAGMEARAEG
;
A
#
# COMPACT_ATOMS: atom_id res chain seq x y z
N MET A 1 19.12 5.03 4.96
CA MET A 1 19.05 4.01 3.89
C MET A 1 18.63 4.59 2.54
N PHE A 2 18.01 5.79 2.44
CA PHE A 2 17.86 6.50 1.16
C PHE A 2 17.82 8.02 1.40
N GLU A 3 18.64 8.81 0.68
CA GLU A 3 18.94 10.23 1.02
C GLU A 3 18.51 11.24 -0.07
N ARG A 4 17.74 10.85 -1.10
CA ARG A 4 17.46 11.74 -2.26
C ARG A 4 16.09 11.55 -2.90
N MET A 5 15.01 11.92 -2.23
CA MET A 5 13.66 11.90 -2.82
C MET A 5 12.93 13.23 -2.71
N HIS A 6 13.51 14.32 -3.23
CA HIS A 6 12.82 15.61 -3.20
C HIS A 6 12.60 16.32 -4.54
N GLU A 7 13.13 15.83 -5.67
CA GLU A 7 13.00 16.56 -6.96
C GLU A 7 12.97 15.65 -8.21
N ILE A 8 12.34 14.47 -8.13
CA ILE A 8 12.26 13.56 -9.28
C ILE A 8 10.87 13.68 -9.91
N GLU A 9 10.76 14.37 -11.05
CA GLU A 9 9.60 14.21 -11.93
C GLU A 9 9.51 12.74 -12.39
N PRO A 10 8.32 12.10 -12.33
CA PRO A 10 8.16 10.75 -12.83
C PRO A 10 8.54 10.66 -14.30
N THR A 11 9.49 9.80 -14.63
CA THR A 11 9.77 9.48 -16.03
C THR A 11 8.60 8.74 -16.66
N GLU A 12 8.43 8.82 -17.98
CA GLU A 12 7.41 8.04 -18.69
C GLU A 12 7.49 6.54 -18.36
N ARG A 13 8.71 6.00 -18.34
CA ARG A 13 8.96 4.62 -17.92
C ARG A 13 8.52 4.37 -16.48
N GLY A 14 8.83 5.26 -15.55
CA GLY A 14 8.41 5.14 -14.15
C GLY A 14 6.90 5.14 -13.98
N MET A 15 6.18 5.94 -14.79
CA MET A 15 4.72 5.92 -14.82
C MET A 15 4.18 4.59 -15.36
N LEU A 16 4.77 4.04 -16.42
CA LEU A 16 4.38 2.73 -16.97
C LEU A 16 4.60 1.60 -15.95
N GLU A 17 5.74 1.61 -15.25
CA GLU A 17 6.05 0.66 -14.18
C GLU A 17 5.06 0.78 -13.01
N ALA A 18 4.69 2.00 -12.63
CA ALA A 18 3.69 2.24 -11.59
C ALA A 18 2.30 1.70 -12.00
N PHE A 19 1.86 1.93 -13.24
CA PHE A 19 0.60 1.39 -13.73
C PHE A 19 0.60 -0.14 -13.76
N ALA A 20 1.67 -0.77 -14.26
CA ALA A 20 1.78 -2.23 -14.28
C ALA A 20 1.77 -2.83 -12.86
N SER A 21 2.46 -2.19 -11.93
CA SER A 21 2.49 -2.61 -10.52
C SER A 21 1.13 -2.47 -9.85
N PHE A 22 0.42 -1.37 -10.14
CA PHE A 22 -0.93 -1.17 -9.62
C PHE A 22 -1.92 -2.17 -10.20
N ASP A 23 -1.87 -2.46 -11.50
CA ASP A 23 -2.72 -3.48 -12.15
C ASP A 23 -2.48 -4.87 -11.55
N GLN A 24 -1.22 -5.22 -11.27
CA GLN A 24 -0.89 -6.45 -10.56
C GLN A 24 -1.48 -6.46 -9.14
N LEU A 25 -1.46 -5.34 -8.42
CA LEU A 25 -2.09 -5.23 -7.09
C LEU A 25 -3.61 -5.43 -7.18
N VAL A 26 -4.27 -4.87 -8.18
CA VAL A 26 -5.71 -5.10 -8.43
C VAL A 26 -5.98 -6.59 -8.66
N GLY A 27 -5.15 -7.27 -9.47
CA GLY A 27 -5.24 -8.71 -9.69
C GLY A 27 -5.07 -9.52 -8.39
N ASN A 28 -4.12 -9.14 -7.54
CA ASN A 28 -3.89 -9.77 -6.24
C ASN A 28 -5.08 -9.57 -5.28
N VAL A 29 -5.65 -8.36 -5.25
CA VAL A 29 -6.86 -8.07 -4.46
C VAL A 29 -8.02 -8.94 -4.93
N SER A 30 -8.25 -9.03 -6.24
CA SER A 30 -9.31 -9.86 -6.81
C SER A 30 -9.14 -11.34 -6.43
N ALA A 31 -7.91 -11.85 -6.56
CA ALA A 31 -7.57 -13.22 -6.16
C ALA A 31 -7.80 -13.44 -4.65
N ALA A 32 -7.37 -12.52 -3.79
CA ALA A 32 -7.59 -12.61 -2.35
C ALA A 32 -9.08 -12.60 -1.98
N ARG A 33 -9.89 -11.75 -2.64
CA ARG A 33 -11.34 -11.65 -2.43
C ARG A 33 -12.09 -12.92 -2.83
N SER A 34 -11.54 -13.72 -3.74
CA SER A 34 -12.09 -15.03 -4.09
C SER A 34 -11.98 -16.05 -2.94
N LEU A 35 -11.11 -15.79 -1.96
CA LEU A 35 -10.83 -16.68 -0.82
C LEU A 35 -11.44 -16.18 0.49
N ARG A 36 -11.56 -14.86 0.67
CA ARG A 36 -12.07 -14.23 1.90
C ARG A 36 -12.63 -12.84 1.66
N PRO A 37 -13.54 -12.32 2.52
CA PRO A 37 -13.94 -10.92 2.46
C PRO A 37 -12.73 -9.99 2.62
N LEU A 38 -12.63 -8.96 1.77
CA LEU A 38 -11.56 -7.97 1.85
C LEU A 38 -12.05 -6.64 1.25
N GLY A 39 -12.19 -5.64 2.11
CA GLY A 39 -12.57 -4.28 1.75
C GLY A 39 -13.99 -4.12 1.18
N VAL A 40 -14.34 -2.85 0.92
CA VAL A 40 -15.62 -2.44 0.33
C VAL A 40 -15.34 -1.72 -0.99
N GLY A 41 -16.21 -1.93 -1.98
CA GLY A 41 -16.08 -1.34 -3.31
C GLY A 41 -15.48 -2.29 -4.34
N SER A 42 -14.99 -1.71 -5.43
CA SER A 42 -14.32 -2.45 -6.51
C SER A 42 -12.92 -2.91 -6.10
N ASP A 43 -12.35 -3.86 -6.85
CA ASP A 43 -10.98 -4.32 -6.60
C ASP A 43 -9.96 -3.17 -6.76
N VAL A 44 -10.26 -2.20 -7.64
CA VAL A 44 -9.48 -0.97 -7.82
C VAL A 44 -9.55 -0.10 -6.57
N ASP A 45 -10.72 0.08 -5.95
CA ASP A 45 -10.87 0.91 -4.75
C ASP A 45 -10.09 0.32 -3.56
N VAL A 46 -10.11 -1.00 -3.42
CA VAL A 46 -9.37 -1.71 -2.36
C VAL A 46 -7.87 -1.66 -2.64
N ALA A 47 -7.44 -1.92 -3.88
CA ALA A 47 -6.04 -1.78 -4.28
C ALA A 47 -5.51 -0.36 -4.06
N GLN A 48 -6.30 0.68 -4.37
CA GLN A 48 -5.93 2.08 -4.13
C GLN A 48 -5.72 2.38 -2.64
N GLN A 49 -6.56 1.83 -1.75
CA GLN A 49 -6.38 1.99 -0.31
C GLN A 49 -5.06 1.35 0.16
N ILE A 50 -4.76 0.13 -0.29
CA ILE A 50 -3.50 -0.56 0.02
C ILE A 50 -2.30 0.24 -0.53
N TRP A 51 -2.34 0.60 -1.81
CA TRP A 51 -1.30 1.37 -2.48
C TRP A 51 -0.99 2.68 -1.74
N SER A 52 -2.04 3.42 -1.34
CA SER A 52 -1.88 4.68 -0.61
C SER A 52 -1.25 4.49 0.76
N ALA A 53 -1.63 3.43 1.49
CA ALA A 53 -1.03 3.12 2.80
C ALA A 53 0.45 2.77 2.68
N LEU A 54 0.81 1.90 1.73
CA LEU A 54 2.20 1.51 1.48
C LEU A 54 3.07 2.71 1.10
N HIS A 55 2.62 3.51 0.13
CA HIS A 55 3.35 4.71 -0.28
C HIS A 55 3.44 5.75 0.83
N GLY A 56 2.40 5.89 1.66
CA GLY A 56 2.43 6.76 2.84
C GLY A 56 3.50 6.32 3.83
N ALA A 57 3.52 5.03 4.20
CA ALA A 57 4.50 4.47 5.12
C ALA A 57 5.94 4.63 4.61
N VAL A 58 6.19 4.27 3.34
CA VAL A 58 7.50 4.41 2.71
C VAL A 58 7.91 5.88 2.61
N SER A 59 6.99 6.79 2.29
CA SER A 59 7.31 8.23 2.24
C SER A 59 7.72 8.77 3.61
N LEU A 60 7.05 8.36 4.69
CA LEU A 60 7.43 8.74 6.05
C LEU A 60 8.83 8.22 6.40
N GLU A 61 9.13 6.97 6.05
CA GLU A 61 10.44 6.36 6.27
C GLU A 61 11.55 7.10 5.50
N LEU A 62 11.32 7.39 4.21
CA LEU A 62 12.28 8.08 3.35
C LEU A 62 12.60 9.50 3.83
N LEU A 63 11.63 10.16 4.47
CA LEU A 63 11.81 11.48 5.08
C LEU A 63 12.41 11.42 6.49
N GLY A 64 12.64 10.21 7.04
CA GLY A 64 13.11 10.03 8.42
C GLY A 64 12.07 10.44 9.47
N ILE A 65 10.77 10.43 9.12
CA ILE A 65 9.64 10.82 9.98
C ILE A 65 8.94 9.56 10.52
N SER A 66 9.72 8.57 10.94
CA SER A 66 9.19 7.47 11.76
C SER A 66 9.40 7.79 13.23
N PHE A 67 8.34 7.66 14.02
CA PHE A 67 8.40 7.79 15.48
C PHE A 67 8.52 6.43 16.19
N ALA A 68 8.52 5.34 15.42
CA ALA A 68 8.66 4.00 15.97
C ALA A 68 10.10 3.73 16.42
N GLU A 69 10.25 3.04 17.54
CA GLU A 69 11.56 2.57 18.03
C GLU A 69 12.15 1.50 17.08
N ASP A 70 11.27 0.66 16.53
CA ASP A 70 11.57 -0.32 15.50
C ASP A 70 10.68 -0.07 14.26
N PRO A 71 11.21 0.59 13.21
CA PRO A 71 10.47 0.90 11.99
C PRO A 71 9.95 -0.33 11.24
N ASP A 72 10.71 -1.44 11.25
CA ASP A 72 10.34 -2.66 10.52
C ASP A 72 9.15 -3.32 11.21
N ALA A 73 9.22 -3.48 12.53
CA ALA A 73 8.10 -4.01 13.31
C ALA A 73 6.84 -3.13 13.22
N ALA A 74 7.02 -1.80 13.15
CA ALA A 74 5.91 -0.86 12.98
C ALA A 74 5.27 -0.97 11.59
N PHE A 75 6.06 -1.20 10.54
CA PHE A 75 5.55 -1.42 9.19
C PHE A 75 4.74 -2.71 9.11
N GLU A 76 5.23 -3.81 9.66
CA GLU A 76 4.49 -5.08 9.74
C GLU A 76 3.17 -4.92 10.50
N ALA A 77 3.19 -4.29 11.67
CA ALA A 77 1.99 -4.03 12.46
C ALA A 77 0.96 -3.14 11.72
N MET A 78 1.43 -2.20 10.88
CA MET A 78 0.57 -1.39 10.03
C MET A 78 -0.12 -2.24 8.96
N LEU A 79 0.58 -3.18 8.33
CA LEU A 79 -0.02 -4.10 7.35
C LEU A 79 -1.11 -4.96 7.99
N ASP A 80 -0.83 -5.52 9.17
CA ASP A 80 -1.80 -6.32 9.92
C ASP A 80 -3.04 -5.50 10.28
N ALA A 81 -2.85 -4.28 10.79
CA ALA A 81 -3.95 -3.38 11.14
C ALA A 81 -4.79 -2.98 9.91
N LEU A 82 -4.13 -2.70 8.78
CA LEU A 82 -4.78 -2.36 7.52
C LEU A 82 -5.66 -3.52 7.02
N LEU A 83 -5.10 -4.72 6.95
CA LEU A 83 -5.79 -5.90 6.44
C LEU A 83 -6.96 -6.28 7.37
N ALA A 84 -6.74 -6.32 8.69
CA ALA A 84 -7.80 -6.58 9.66
C ALA A 84 -8.94 -5.55 9.56
N GLY A 85 -8.61 -4.27 9.39
CA GLY A 85 -9.61 -3.21 9.21
C GLY A 85 -10.40 -3.35 7.89
N MET A 86 -9.74 -3.77 6.81
CA MET A 86 -10.39 -4.04 5.52
C MET A 86 -11.31 -5.26 5.57
N GLU A 87 -10.88 -6.34 6.24
CA GLU A 87 -11.69 -7.54 6.46
C GLU A 87 -12.93 -7.21 7.29
N ALA A 88 -12.76 -6.53 8.44
CA ALA A 88 -13.86 -6.15 9.31
C ALA A 88 -14.91 -5.27 8.60
N ARG A 89 -14.47 -4.36 7.71
CA ARG A 89 -15.37 -3.53 6.90
C ARG A 89 -16.08 -4.29 5.79
N ALA A 90 -15.57 -5.43 5.35
CA ALA A 90 -16.20 -6.25 4.32
C ALA A 90 -17.30 -7.16 4.88
N GLU A 91 -17.25 -7.45 6.18
CA GLU A 91 -18.19 -8.33 6.88
C GLU A 91 -19.43 -7.62 7.44
N GLY A 92 -19.37 -6.28 7.63
CA GLY A 92 -20.44 -5.45 8.19
C GLY A 92 -21.06 -4.47 7.21
#